data_AF-A0A1X0N825-F1
#
_entry.id   AF-A0A1X0N825-F1
#
_cell.length_a   1.000
_cell.length_b   1.000
_cell.length_c   1.000
_cell.angle_alpha   90.00
_cell.angle_beta   90.00
_cell.angle_gamma   90.00
#
_symmetry.space_group_name_H-M   'P 1'
#
loop_
_entity.id
_entity.type
_entity.pdbx_description
1 polymer ?
#
loop_
_entity_poly.entity_id
_entity_poly.type
_entity_poly.pdbx_seq_one_letter_code
_entity_poly.pdbx_strand_id
1 'polypeptide(L)'
;MRGHPVDNYVEQYKALINEICTLSLISSPERFYESANFKIDDVDFTLLHQDRDQGQAVLIYGDLGPLPERNRDRSLQALMDINFHMFSGAHSPAFSFNAQTGRVLLMGSVALQMANAEGVLLLMKSFAELAKEWREHGFADKASVTPGSMPVAPSGQREVLSARGRFQ
;
A
#
# COMPACT_ATOMS: atom_id res chain seq x y z
N MET A 1 30.07 3.81 28.85
CA MET A 1 29.04 4.40 27.96
C MET A 1 29.66 4.53 26.57
N ARG A 2 29.22 3.72 25.59
CA ARG A 2 29.66 3.87 24.20
C ARG A 2 28.74 4.90 23.54
N GLY A 3 29.28 5.98 23.00
CA GLY A 3 28.51 6.87 22.14
C GLY A 3 28.01 6.06 20.95
N HIS A 4 26.71 5.84 20.85
CA HIS A 4 26.10 5.49 19.57
C HIS A 4 26.25 6.72 18.67
N PRO A 5 26.72 6.58 17.42
CA PRO A 5 27.04 7.73 16.61
C PRO A 5 25.74 8.28 16.01
N VAL A 6 25.02 9.09 16.79
CA VAL A 6 23.83 9.84 16.34
C VAL A 6 24.18 10.66 15.09
N ASP A 7 25.41 11.19 15.02
CA ASP A 7 25.92 11.96 13.87
C ASP A 7 26.03 11.14 12.57
N ASN A 8 26.21 9.82 12.65
CA ASN A 8 26.39 8.97 11.46
C ASN A 8 25.07 8.76 10.69
N TYR A 9 23.94 8.74 11.39
CA TYR A 9 22.65 8.45 10.76
C TYR A 9 22.07 9.67 10.02
N VAL A 10 22.30 10.87 10.54
CA VAL A 10 21.93 12.11 9.84
C VAL A 10 22.69 12.20 8.52
N GLU A 11 24.00 11.93 8.53
CA GLU A 11 24.80 11.95 7.31
C GLU A 11 24.44 10.82 6.33
N GLN A 12 24.09 9.62 6.82
CA GLN A 12 23.54 8.55 5.98
C GLN A 12 22.23 8.94 5.30
N TYR A 13 21.31 9.59 6.04
CA TYR A 13 20.07 10.06 5.47
C TYR A 13 20.31 11.14 4.41
N LYS A 14 21.19 12.12 4.68
CA LYS A 14 21.58 13.13 3.68
C LYS A 14 22.21 12.51 2.44
N ALA A 15 23.06 11.51 2.60
CA ALA A 15 23.65 10.77 1.49
C ALA A 15 22.58 10.09 0.64
N LEU A 16 21.61 9.41 1.26
CA LEU A 16 20.46 8.84 0.57
C LEU A 16 19.66 9.89 -0.22
N ILE A 17 19.37 11.05 0.40
CA ILE A 17 18.66 12.14 -0.28
C ILE A 17 19.48 12.69 -1.45
N ASN A 18 20.79 12.84 -1.31
CA ASN A 18 21.67 13.26 -2.40
C ASN A 18 21.64 12.30 -3.59
N GLU A 19 21.68 10.99 -3.32
CA GLU A 19 21.60 9.95 -4.35
C GLU A 19 20.24 9.96 -5.06
N ILE A 20 19.14 10.07 -4.30
CA ILE A 20 17.78 10.19 -4.87
C ILE A 20 17.67 11.43 -5.77
N CYS A 21 18.17 12.59 -5.31
CA CYS A 21 18.18 13.82 -6.10
C CYS A 21 19.02 13.67 -7.36
N THR A 22 20.17 12.99 -7.27
CA THR A 22 21.04 12.71 -8.44
C THR A 22 20.32 11.85 -9.46
N LEU A 23 19.73 10.73 -9.05
CA LEU A 23 18.97 9.84 -9.94
C LEU A 23 17.74 10.52 -10.55
N SER A 24 17.14 11.45 -9.81
CA SER A 24 15.94 12.20 -10.24
C SER A 24 16.26 13.49 -10.99
N LEU A 25 17.55 13.80 -11.21
CA LEU A 25 18.03 15.05 -11.83
C LEU A 25 17.54 16.32 -11.12
N ILE A 26 17.36 16.26 -9.79
CA ILE A 26 16.95 17.37 -8.93
C ILE A 26 18.19 18.12 -8.46
N SER A 27 18.27 19.41 -8.77
CA SER A 27 19.29 20.32 -8.24
C SER A 27 18.99 20.73 -6.79
N SER A 28 20.03 21.11 -6.04
CA SER A 28 19.92 21.61 -4.67
C SER A 28 19.33 20.61 -3.65
N PRO A 29 19.98 19.44 -3.45
CA PRO A 29 19.51 18.42 -2.51
C PRO A 29 19.44 18.91 -1.05
N GLU A 30 20.21 19.94 -0.69
CA GLU A 30 20.25 20.53 0.64
C GLU A 30 18.90 21.03 1.16
N ARG A 31 17.95 21.30 0.26
CA ARG A 31 16.59 21.72 0.60
C ARG A 31 15.73 20.60 1.18
N PHE A 32 16.15 19.35 1.03
CA PHE A 32 15.36 18.16 1.36
C PHE A 32 15.85 17.42 2.60
N TYR A 33 16.89 17.92 3.29
CA TYR A 33 17.50 17.22 4.43
C TYR A 33 16.62 17.11 5.68
N GLU A 34 15.66 18.02 5.88
CA GLU A 34 14.74 17.97 7.03
C GLU A 34 13.43 17.26 6.69
N SER A 35 12.87 17.57 5.51
CA SER A 35 11.66 16.96 4.98
C SER A 35 11.76 16.90 3.47
N ALA A 36 11.93 15.68 2.95
CA ALA A 36 12.16 15.50 1.54
C ALA A 36 10.82 15.29 0.82
N ASN A 37 10.39 16.30 0.06
CA ASN A 37 9.14 16.24 -0.69
C ASN A 37 9.41 16.00 -2.18
N PHE A 38 8.87 14.92 -2.71
CA PHE A 38 9.08 14.47 -4.10
C PHE A 38 7.76 14.32 -4.83
N LYS A 39 7.81 14.27 -6.16
CA LYS A 39 6.65 13.95 -6.99
C LYS A 39 7.02 12.87 -8.00
N ILE A 40 6.24 11.78 -8.01
CA ILE A 40 6.36 10.70 -9.00
C ILE A 40 4.95 10.42 -9.53
N ASP A 41 4.76 10.45 -10.85
CA ASP A 41 3.47 10.25 -11.54
C ASP A 41 2.28 10.99 -10.89
N ASP A 42 2.43 12.29 -10.60
CA ASP A 42 1.41 13.12 -9.95
C ASP A 42 0.97 12.66 -8.55
N VAL A 43 1.86 11.94 -7.86
CA VAL A 43 1.70 11.54 -6.46
C VAL A 43 2.77 12.23 -5.62
N ASP A 44 2.32 12.89 -4.55
CA ASP A 44 3.19 13.61 -3.64
C ASP A 44 3.80 12.64 -2.61
N PHE A 45 5.13 12.60 -2.65
CA PHE A 45 6.18 12.10 -1.77
C PHE A 45 6.45 12.93 -0.53
N THR A 46 6.36 12.38 0.69
CA THR A 46 7.14 12.91 1.83
C THR A 46 8.02 11.81 2.43
N LEU A 47 9.32 12.07 2.52
CA LEU A 47 10.32 11.23 3.18
C LEU A 47 10.79 11.90 4.47
N LEU A 48 10.82 11.14 5.56
CA LEU A 48 11.23 11.61 6.89
C LEU A 48 12.20 10.61 7.52
N HIS A 49 13.32 11.11 8.03
CA HIS A 49 14.18 10.35 8.92
C HIS A 49 13.53 10.24 10.29
N GLN A 50 13.44 9.02 10.82
CA GLN A 50 12.90 8.76 12.16
C GLN A 50 13.85 7.87 12.96
N ASP A 51 14.16 8.31 14.18
CA ASP A 51 14.72 7.46 15.23
C ASP A 51 13.59 6.67 15.90
N ARG A 52 13.70 5.34 15.90
CA ARG A 52 12.75 4.43 16.53
C ARG A 52 13.48 3.53 17.53
N ASP A 53 12.73 2.96 18.46
CA ASP A 53 13.24 1.97 19.42
C ASP A 53 13.92 0.75 18.74
N GLN A 54 13.54 0.44 17.50
CA GLN A 54 14.10 -0.66 16.69
C GLN A 54 15.24 -0.22 15.76
N GLY A 55 15.68 1.04 15.85
CA GLY A 55 16.73 1.62 15.02
C GLY A 55 16.23 2.74 14.11
N GLN A 56 17.09 3.14 13.18
CA GLN A 56 16.89 4.31 12.32
C GLN A 56 16.14 3.91 11.05
N ALA A 57 15.12 4.67 10.68
CA ALA A 57 14.29 4.38 9.51
C ALA A 57 14.04 5.63 8.67
N VAL A 58 13.80 5.40 7.38
CA VAL A 58 13.19 6.38 6.49
C VAL A 58 11.73 6.03 6.37
N LEU A 59 10.87 6.96 6.75
CA LEU A 59 9.43 6.87 6.53
C LEU A 59 9.10 7.44 5.16
N ILE A 60 8.17 6.80 4.47
CA ILE A 60 7.74 7.18 3.13
C ILE A 60 6.23 7.35 3.17
N TYR A 61 5.75 8.55 2.89
CA TYR A 61 4.33 8.87 2.85
C TYR A 61 3.94 9.22 1.42
N GLY A 62 3.22 8.32 0.75
CA GLY A 62 2.63 8.59 -0.56
C GLY A 62 1.19 9.08 -0.43
N ASP A 63 0.88 10.19 -1.08
CA ASP A 63 -0.46 10.77 -1.06
C ASP A 63 -1.38 10.22 -2.16
N LEU A 64 -2.32 9.37 -1.76
CA LEU A 64 -3.21 8.69 -2.70
C LEU A 64 -4.37 9.58 -3.18
N GLY A 65 -4.59 10.74 -2.57
CA GLY A 65 -5.73 11.59 -2.91
C GLY A 65 -6.84 11.59 -1.87
N PRO A 66 -7.96 12.26 -2.18
CA PRO A 66 -9.12 12.28 -1.29
C PRO A 66 -9.74 10.89 -1.17
N LEU A 67 -10.33 10.62 -0.01
CA LEU A 67 -11.21 9.48 0.15
C LEU A 67 -12.51 9.73 -0.64
N PRO A 68 -13.01 8.78 -1.46
CA PRO A 68 -14.28 8.93 -2.16
C PRO A 68 -15.44 9.19 -1.19
N GLU A 69 -16.24 10.23 -1.46
CA GLU A 69 -17.41 10.56 -0.64
C GLU A 69 -18.48 9.47 -0.76
N ARG A 70 -18.67 8.94 -1.98
CA ARG A 70 -19.57 7.81 -2.21
C ARG A 70 -18.95 6.55 -1.62
N ASN A 71 -19.75 5.80 -0.86
CA ASN A 71 -19.33 4.54 -0.21
C ASN A 71 -18.14 4.72 0.75
N ARG A 72 -17.98 5.91 1.34
CA ARG A 72 -16.86 6.26 2.22
C ARG A 72 -16.49 5.17 3.24
N ASP A 73 -17.48 4.66 3.96
CA ASP A 73 -17.25 3.65 5.01
C ASP A 73 -16.81 2.31 4.44
N ARG A 74 -17.36 1.91 3.29
CA ARG A 74 -16.93 0.71 2.56
C ARG A 74 -15.49 0.85 2.07
N SER A 75 -15.12 2.04 1.59
CA SER A 75 -13.75 2.34 1.15
C SER A 75 -12.77 2.25 2.32
N LEU A 76 -13.10 2.82 3.48
CA LEU A 76 -12.25 2.67 4.68
C LEU A 76 -12.14 1.21 5.13
N GLN A 77 -13.25 0.47 5.13
CA GLN A 77 -13.24 -0.94 5.50
C GLN A 77 -12.36 -1.77 4.54
N ALA A 78 -12.43 -1.49 3.23
CA ALA A 78 -11.57 -2.12 2.25
C ALA A 78 -10.09 -1.81 2.48
N LEU A 79 -9.72 -0.55 2.82
CA LEU A 79 -8.35 -0.20 3.18
C LEU A 79 -7.85 -0.98 4.40
N MET A 80 -8.70 -1.16 5.42
CA MET A 80 -8.37 -1.95 6.61
C MET A 80 -8.20 -3.43 6.30
N ASP A 81 -9.04 -3.99 5.44
CA ASP A 81 -8.96 -5.38 4.99
C ASP A 81 -7.68 -5.63 4.16
N ILE A 82 -7.33 -4.71 3.26
CA ILE A 82 -6.08 -4.76 2.51
C ILE A 82 -4.88 -4.68 3.46
N ASN A 83 -4.89 -3.78 4.45
CA ASN A 83 -3.84 -3.71 5.46
C ASN A 83 -3.65 -5.04 6.20
N PHE A 84 -4.75 -5.71 6.58
CA PHE A 84 -4.70 -7.00 7.25
C PHE A 84 -3.99 -8.05 6.39
N HIS A 85 -4.30 -8.09 5.09
CA HIS A 85 -3.72 -9.05 4.16
C HIS A 85 -2.27 -8.73 3.75
N MET A 86 -1.89 -7.45 3.69
CA MET A 86 -0.52 -7.04 3.36
C MET A 86 0.43 -7.09 4.56
N PHE A 87 -0.09 -7.25 5.77
CA PHE A 87 0.73 -7.26 6.97
C PHE A 87 1.63 -8.49 7.00
N SER A 88 2.94 -8.25 6.91
CA SER A 88 4.00 -9.26 6.87
C SER A 88 5.07 -9.04 7.94
N GLY A 89 4.90 -8.03 8.81
CA GLY A 89 5.79 -7.73 9.93
C GLY A 89 6.28 -6.29 9.93
N ALA A 90 7.51 -6.09 10.41
CA ALA A 90 8.14 -4.78 10.40
C ALA A 90 8.25 -4.25 8.97
N HIS A 91 8.05 -2.93 8.81
CA HIS A 91 8.14 -2.23 7.53
C HIS A 91 7.07 -2.56 6.48
N SER A 92 6.06 -3.40 6.78
CA SER A 92 4.92 -3.60 5.89
C SER A 92 4.24 -2.26 5.56
N PRO A 93 4.01 -1.95 4.26
CA PRO A 93 3.24 -0.79 3.87
C PRO A 93 1.82 -0.84 4.45
N ALA A 94 1.31 0.31 4.85
CA ALA A 94 -0.03 0.43 5.40
C ALA A 94 -0.75 1.64 4.81
N PHE A 95 -1.99 1.42 4.38
CA PHE A 95 -2.93 2.49 4.10
C PHE A 95 -3.36 3.18 5.39
N SER A 96 -3.53 4.48 5.32
CA SER A 96 -4.04 5.31 6.40
C SER A 96 -4.95 6.40 5.85
N PHE A 97 -5.73 7.02 6.72
CA PHE A 97 -6.62 8.12 6.40
C PHE A 97 -6.40 9.26 7.39
N ASN A 98 -6.09 10.44 6.86
CA ASN A 98 -6.00 11.65 7.66
C ASN A 98 -7.39 12.31 7.72
N ALA A 99 -8.06 12.20 8.87
CA ALA A 99 -9.40 12.77 9.07
C ALA A 99 -9.45 14.30 9.02
N GLN A 100 -8.33 14.99 9.27
CA GLN A 100 -8.26 16.45 9.20
C GLN A 100 -8.23 16.95 7.75
N THR A 101 -7.52 16.25 6.88
CA THR A 101 -7.35 16.65 5.47
C THR A 101 -8.24 15.88 4.50
N GLY A 102 -8.86 14.80 4.94
CA GLY A 102 -9.67 13.93 4.10
C GLY A 102 -8.85 13.07 3.11
N ARG A 103 -7.52 13.02 3.27
CA ARG A 103 -6.63 12.31 2.32
C ARG A 103 -6.29 10.90 2.79
N VAL A 104 -6.20 9.99 1.83
CA VAL A 104 -5.67 8.63 2.01
C VAL A 104 -4.17 8.67 1.76
N LEU A 105 -3.42 8.01 2.64
CA LEU A 105 -1.97 7.88 2.55
C LEU A 105 -1.60 6.40 2.44
N LEU A 106 -0.53 6.11 1.72
CA LEU A 106 0.15 4.82 1.78
C LEU A 106 1.51 5.07 2.42
N MET A 107 1.68 4.50 3.60
CA MET A 107 2.85 4.72 4.44
C MET A 107 3.73 3.48 4.39
N GLY A 108 5.00 3.67 4.07
CA GLY A 108 6.04 2.66 4.12
C GLY A 108 7.16 3.09 5.05
N SER A 109 8.06 2.16 5.33
CA SER A 109 9.35 2.51 5.93
C SER A 109 10.42 1.56 5.48
N VAL A 110 11.67 2.03 5.47
CA VAL A 110 12.84 1.21 5.20
C VAL A 110 13.84 1.47 6.32
N ALA A 111 14.46 0.43 6.86
CA ALA A 111 15.59 0.60 7.78
C ALA A 111 16.70 1.39 7.08
N LEU A 112 17.20 2.46 7.68
CA LEU A 112 18.15 3.38 7.03
C LEU A 112 19.41 2.65 6.56
N GLN A 113 19.85 1.64 7.31
CA GLN A 113 21.02 0.80 6.99
C GLN A 113 20.82 -0.08 5.75
N MET A 114 19.57 -0.36 5.37
CA MET A 114 19.20 -1.14 4.18
C MET A 114 18.69 -0.26 3.04
N ALA A 115 18.50 1.04 3.28
CA ALA A 115 17.99 1.96 2.29
C ALA A 115 19.05 2.27 1.23
N ASN A 116 18.64 2.22 -0.03
CA ASN A 116 19.40 2.74 -1.17
C ASN A 116 18.45 3.52 -2.08
N ALA A 117 18.97 4.47 -2.84
CA ALA A 117 18.16 5.41 -3.61
C ALA A 117 17.27 4.72 -4.65
N GLU A 118 17.79 3.73 -5.39
CA GLU A 118 17.04 3.00 -6.41
C GLU A 118 15.86 2.23 -5.80
N GLY A 119 16.07 1.51 -4.70
CA GLY A 119 15.03 0.77 -4.01
C GLY A 119 13.94 1.67 -3.43
N VAL A 120 14.32 2.82 -2.88
CA VAL A 120 13.37 3.83 -2.38
C VAL A 120 12.55 4.43 -3.53
N LEU A 121 13.20 4.80 -4.64
CA LEU A 121 12.51 5.31 -5.83
C LEU A 121 11.57 4.26 -6.44
N LEU A 122 11.98 3.00 -6.49
CA LEU A 122 11.13 1.90 -6.97
C LEU A 122 9.91 1.71 -6.07
N LEU A 123 10.09 1.75 -4.75
CA LEU A 123 8.99 1.66 -3.80
C LEU A 123 8.00 2.83 -3.96
N MET A 124 8.51 4.07 -4.11
CA MET A 124 7.67 5.23 -4.39
C MET A 124 6.93 5.08 -5.73
N LYS A 125 7.58 4.56 -6.77
CA LYS A 125 6.94 4.28 -8.06
C LYS A 125 5.80 3.27 -7.93
N SER A 126 6.00 2.17 -7.20
CA SER A 126 4.93 1.20 -6.94
C SER A 126 3.76 1.80 -6.16
N PHE A 127 4.04 2.68 -5.20
CA PHE A 127 2.99 3.42 -4.49
C PHE A 127 2.24 4.38 -5.43
N ALA A 128 2.94 5.01 -6.38
CA ALA A 128 2.33 5.92 -7.33
C ALA A 128 1.39 5.18 -8.30
N GLU A 129 1.78 4.00 -8.75
CA GLU A 129 0.95 3.11 -9.57
C GLU A 129 -0.34 2.71 -8.81
N LEU A 130 -0.21 2.32 -7.54
CA LEU A 130 -1.36 1.99 -6.71
C LEU A 130 -2.27 3.19 -6.43
N ALA A 131 -1.69 4.39 -6.28
CA ALA A 131 -2.45 5.63 -6.15
C ALA A 131 -3.26 5.94 -7.40
N LYS A 132 -2.70 5.68 -8.59
CA LYS A 132 -3.43 5.83 -9.85
C LYS A 132 -4.61 4.87 -9.93
N GLU A 133 -4.39 3.58 -9.65
CA GLU A 133 -5.47 2.59 -9.63
C GLU A 133 -6.58 2.98 -8.65
N TRP A 134 -6.19 3.44 -7.45
CA TRP A 134 -7.11 3.95 -6.43
C TRP A 134 -7.95 5.12 -6.94
N ARG A 135 -7.31 6.14 -7.54
CA ARG A 135 -8.00 7.36 -8.01
C ARG A 135 -8.97 7.06 -9.15
N GLU A 136 -8.65 6.09 -10.00
CA GLU A 136 -9.47 5.73 -11.16
C GLU A 136 -10.66 4.82 -10.78
N HIS A 137 -10.46 3.85 -9.89
CA HIS A 137 -11.43 2.77 -9.68
C HIS A 137 -11.99 2.69 -8.25
N GLY A 138 -11.27 3.23 -7.26
CA GLY A 138 -11.53 2.96 -5.84
C GLY A 138 -11.40 1.46 -5.47
N PHE A 139 -11.20 1.15 -4.19
CA PHE A 139 -11.14 -0.26 -3.75
C PHE A 139 -12.53 -0.92 -3.56
N ALA A 140 -13.62 -0.16 -3.74
CA ALA A 140 -14.97 -0.58 -3.35
C ALA A 140 -15.72 -1.45 -4.37
N ASP A 141 -15.23 -1.59 -5.60
CA ASP A 141 -15.96 -2.22 -6.72
C ASP A 141 -15.54 -3.65 -7.05
N LYS A 142 -14.58 -4.24 -6.33
CA LYS A 142 -14.22 -5.67 -6.48
C LYS A 142 -15.02 -6.61 -5.56
N ALA A 143 -16.16 -6.18 -5.03
CA ALA A 143 -17.05 -7.05 -4.29
C ALA A 143 -18.28 -7.41 -5.15
N SER A 144 -18.10 -8.48 -5.94
CA SER A 144 -19.08 -9.46 -6.45
C SER A 144 -19.02 -9.72 -7.96
N VAL A 145 -17.99 -10.41 -8.43
CA VAL A 145 -18.23 -11.40 -9.50
C VAL A 145 -18.67 -12.67 -8.80
N THR A 146 -19.96 -12.80 -8.55
CA THR A 146 -20.56 -14.10 -8.19
C THR A 146 -20.46 -14.97 -9.43
N PRO A 147 -19.72 -16.10 -9.44
CA PRO A 147 -19.77 -17.03 -10.54
C PRO A 147 -21.15 -17.72 -10.47
N GLY A 148 -22.06 -17.28 -11.34
CA GLY A 148 -23.22 -18.04 -11.79
C GLY A 148 -24.17 -18.58 -10.73
N SER A 149 -25.17 -17.78 -10.35
CA SER A 149 -26.51 -18.35 -10.16
C SER A 149 -27.03 -18.77 -11.53
N MET A 150 -26.60 -19.94 -12.02
CA MET A 150 -27.32 -20.60 -13.12
C MET A 150 -28.71 -21.01 -12.59
N PRO A 151 -29.81 -20.71 -13.29
CA PRO A 151 -31.10 -21.28 -12.94
C PRO A 151 -31.03 -22.78 -13.19
N VAL A 152 -31.17 -23.57 -12.12
CA VAL A 152 -31.29 -25.02 -12.22
C VAL A 152 -32.58 -25.33 -12.99
N ALA A 153 -32.43 -25.76 -14.24
CA ALA A 153 -33.54 -26.32 -15.01
C ALA A 153 -33.98 -27.65 -14.36
N PRO A 154 -35.29 -27.92 -14.21
CA PRO A 154 -35.76 -29.15 -13.58
C PRO A 154 -35.47 -30.32 -14.53
N SER A 155 -34.49 -31.14 -14.18
CA SER A 155 -34.12 -32.32 -14.96
C SER A 155 -34.62 -33.58 -14.27
N GLY A 156 -35.55 -34.26 -14.94
CA GLY A 156 -35.64 -35.73 -14.93
C GLY A 156 -36.49 -36.36 -13.85
N GLN A 157 -37.70 -36.78 -14.24
CA GLN A 157 -38.43 -37.88 -13.60
C GLN A 157 -37.48 -39.05 -13.35
N ARG A 158 -37.36 -39.45 -12.07
CA ARG A 158 -36.71 -40.70 -11.69
C ARG A 158 -37.69 -41.83 -11.99
N GLU A 159 -37.48 -42.51 -13.12
CA GLU A 159 -38.24 -43.69 -13.53
C GLU A 159 -38.00 -44.81 -12.51
N VAL A 160 -39.02 -45.11 -11.71
CA VAL A 160 -38.98 -46.20 -10.73
C VAL A 160 -39.23 -47.51 -11.49
N LEU A 161 -38.15 -48.25 -11.77
CA LEU A 161 -38.24 -49.61 -12.29
C LEU A 161 -39.00 -50.51 -11.29
N SER A 162 -40.23 -50.84 -11.67
CA SER A 162 -41.12 -51.75 -10.97
C SER A 162 -40.58 -53.18 -11.07
N ALA A 163 -40.02 -53.70 -9.97
CA ALA A 163 -39.72 -55.12 -9.83
C ALA A 163 -41.03 -55.89 -9.57
N ARG A 164 -41.63 -56.41 -10.65
CA ARG A 164 -42.71 -57.41 -10.61
C ARG A 164 -42.17 -58.77 -11.09
N GLY A 165 -42.10 -59.73 -10.19
CA GLY A 165 -41.94 -61.16 -10.48
C GLY A 165 -42.02 -61.95 -9.16
N ARG A 166 -43.24 -62.24 -8.68
CA ARG A 166 -44.02 -63.49 -8.80
C ARG A 166 -43.54 -64.64 -7.89
N PHE A 167 -44.45 -64.99 -6.99
CA PHE A 167 -44.57 -66.21 -6.19
C PHE A 167 -44.15 -67.50 -6.91
N GLN A 168 -43.38 -68.35 -6.23
CA GLN A 168 -43.82 -69.63 -5.64
C GLN A 168 -42.99 -69.91 -4.39
#